data_AF-X0QXZ8-F1
#
_entry.id   AF-X0QXZ8-F1
#
_cell.length_a   1.000
_cell.length_b   1.000
_cell.length_c   1.000
_cell.angle_alpha   90.00
_cell.angle_beta   90.00
_cell.angle_gamma   90.00
#
_symmetry.space_group_name_H-M   'P 1'
#
loop_
_entity.id
_entity.type
_entity.pdbx_description
1 polymer ?
#
loop_
_entity_poly.entity_id
_entity_poly.type
_entity_poly.pdbx_seq_one_letter_code
_entity_poly.pdbx_strand_id
1 'polypeptide(L)'
;MAILHDLSAQGHTIIMVTHDPKLAAQAERVIELKDGHVIADYQTEHYKHTDKKPESILGEHRKSAFGSFIDRLLEAFKMSLLAMRAHKMRTLLTMLGIIIGIAAVVSIVGLGQGSQQQILANISSLGTNTITVNDGYPRGDPRRRYNDDNLTPEDAEAVGNQPILSVSALR
;
A
#
# COMPACT_ATOMS: atom_id res chain seq x y z
N MET A 1 -40.62 30.99 9.76
CA MET A 1 -41.08 29.64 10.15
C MET A 1 -41.97 28.95 9.11
N ALA A 2 -42.39 29.59 8.01
CA ALA A 2 -43.30 28.97 7.02
C ALA A 2 -42.85 27.58 6.52
N ILE A 3 -41.60 27.46 6.08
CA ILE A 3 -41.04 26.18 5.57
C ILE A 3 -41.12 25.05 6.61
N LEU A 4 -40.86 25.36 7.89
CA LEU A 4 -40.86 24.36 8.95
C LEU A 4 -42.28 23.94 9.32
N HIS A 5 -43.23 24.87 9.32
CA HIS A 5 -44.64 24.52 9.49
C HIS A 5 -45.15 23.65 8.34
N ASP A 6 -44.74 23.94 7.10
CA ASP A 6 -45.12 23.15 5.94
C ASP A 6 -44.56 21.72 6.02
N LEU A 7 -43.29 21.56 6.45
CA LEU A 7 -42.67 20.25 6.68
C LEU A 7 -43.34 19.48 7.85
N SER A 8 -43.69 20.16 8.95
CA SER A 8 -44.44 19.55 10.06
C SER A 8 -45.82 19.05 9.58
N ALA A 9 -46.51 19.85 8.75
CA ALA A 9 -47.81 19.49 8.17
C ALA A 9 -47.74 18.33 7.15
N GLN A 10 -46.56 18.10 6.56
CA GLN A 10 -46.25 16.91 5.74
C GLN A 10 -45.95 15.67 6.58
N GLY A 11 -45.87 15.78 7.92
CA GLY A 11 -45.63 14.66 8.83
C GLY A 11 -44.17 14.43 9.19
N HIS A 12 -43.27 15.36 8.85
CA HIS A 12 -41.88 15.30 9.32
C HIS A 12 -41.78 15.76 10.78
N THR A 13 -41.12 14.96 11.63
CA THR A 13 -40.82 15.37 13.00
C THR A 13 -39.68 16.39 13.00
N ILE A 14 -39.98 17.61 13.45
CA ILE A 14 -39.00 18.70 13.55
C ILE A 14 -38.67 18.93 15.02
N ILE A 15 -37.39 18.83 15.35
CA ILE A 15 -36.85 19.21 16.66
C ILE A 15 -35.91 20.38 16.41
N MET A 16 -36.19 21.51 17.06
CA MET A 16 -35.36 22.72 16.99
C MET A 16 -34.89 23.09 18.38
N VAL A 17 -33.63 23.52 18.49
CA VAL A 17 -33.07 24.09 19.71
C VAL A 17 -32.93 25.58 19.49
N THR A 18 -33.52 26.38 20.39
CA THR A 18 -33.43 27.84 20.37
C THR A 18 -33.30 28.39 21.77
N HIS A 19 -32.64 29.53 21.91
CA HIS A 19 -32.63 30.33 23.14
C HIS A 19 -33.60 31.52 23.07
N ASP A 20 -34.24 31.75 21.92
CA ASP A 20 -35.23 32.83 21.73
C ASP A 20 -36.65 32.34 22.04
N PRO A 21 -37.32 32.88 23.08
CA PRO A 21 -38.67 32.48 23.45
C PRO A 21 -39.71 32.80 22.36
N LYS A 22 -39.50 33.85 21.54
CA LYS A 22 -40.42 34.20 20.45
C LYS A 22 -40.40 33.17 19.32
N LEU A 23 -39.26 32.52 19.13
CA LEU A 23 -39.11 31.43 18.17
C LEU A 23 -39.68 30.13 18.74
N ALA A 24 -39.44 29.85 20.03
CA ALA A 24 -39.99 28.69 20.72
C ALA A 24 -41.53 28.70 20.73
N ALA A 25 -42.15 29.87 20.92
CA ALA A 25 -43.60 30.03 20.91
C ALA A 25 -44.27 29.61 19.60
N GLN A 26 -43.54 29.56 18.48
CA GLN A 26 -44.05 29.11 17.19
C GLN A 26 -44.04 27.58 17.05
N ALA A 27 -43.32 26.84 17.90
CA ALA A 27 -43.31 25.37 17.87
C ALA A 27 -44.56 24.81 18.53
N GLU A 28 -45.01 23.62 18.13
CA GLU A 28 -46.20 22.94 18.69
C GLU A 28 -46.00 22.46 20.14
N ARG A 29 -44.74 22.23 20.54
CA ARG A 29 -44.33 21.81 21.87
C ARG A 29 -42.99 22.47 22.21
N VAL A 30 -42.90 22.99 23.43
CA VAL A 30 -41.69 23.64 23.95
C VAL A 30 -41.21 22.85 25.15
N ILE A 31 -39.94 22.45 25.11
CA ILE A 31 -39.25 21.77 26.21
C ILE A 31 -38.12 22.70 26.66
N GLU A 32 -38.17 23.14 27.91
CA GLU A 32 -37.13 23.95 28.52
C GLU A 32 -36.13 23.05 29.26
N LEU A 33 -34.85 23.24 28.94
CA LEU A 33 -33.74 22.51 29.53
C LEU A 33 -32.88 23.48 30.35
N LYS A 34 -32.53 23.07 31.58
CA LYS A 34 -31.61 23.79 32.45
C LYS A 34 -30.74 22.81 33.22
N ASP A 35 -29.43 23.02 33.22
CA ASP A 35 -28.45 22.19 33.93
C ASP A 35 -28.58 20.69 33.63
N GLY A 36 -28.84 20.35 32.36
CA GLY A 36 -29.03 18.96 31.91
C GLY A 36 -30.37 18.33 32.28
N HIS A 37 -31.27 19.06 32.95
CA HIS A 37 -32.59 18.60 33.35
C HIS A 37 -33.69 19.31 32.57
N VAL A 38 -34.78 18.60 32.27
CA VAL A 38 -36.00 19.20 31.72
C VAL A 38 -36.72 19.91 32.86
N ILE A 39 -36.90 21.22 32.75
CA ILE A 39 -37.57 22.04 33.76
C ILE A 39 -39.01 22.39 33.38
N ALA A 40 -39.32 22.45 32.08
CA ALA A 40 -40.68 22.65 31.58
C ALA A 40 -40.88 21.86 30.29
N ASP A 41 -42.10 21.38 30.08
CA ASP A 41 -42.51 20.69 28.87
C ASP A 41 -44.00 20.98 28.65
N TYR A 42 -44.30 21.85 27.69
CA TYR A 42 -45.67 22.30 27.43
C TYR A 42 -45.97 22.34 25.93
N GLN A 43 -47.23 22.07 25.58
CA GLN A 43 -47.74 22.23 24.23
C GLN A 43 -48.20 23.67 24.03
N THR A 44 -47.91 24.27 22.88
CA THR A 44 -48.40 25.61 22.55
C THR A 44 -49.78 25.52 21.90
N GLU A 45 -50.44 26.66 21.73
CA GLU A 45 -51.73 26.76 21.01
C GLU A 45 -51.64 26.31 19.55
N HIS A 46 -50.43 26.15 19.01
CA HIS A 46 -50.19 25.70 17.65
C HIS A 46 -50.16 24.18 17.50
N TYR A 47 -50.33 23.40 18.58
CA TYR A 47 -50.36 21.95 18.53
C TYR A 47 -51.50 21.41 17.63
N LYS A 48 -51.12 20.70 16.56
CA LYS A 48 -52.06 20.04 15.65
C LYS A 48 -51.82 18.54 15.68
N HIS A 49 -52.75 17.79 16.28
CA HIS A 49 -52.71 16.33 16.26
C HIS A 49 -52.79 15.84 14.80
N THR A 50 -51.69 15.33 14.27
CA THR A 50 -51.60 14.86 12.90
C THR A 50 -51.55 13.33 12.91
N ASP A 51 -52.63 12.67 12.47
CA ASP A 51 -52.73 11.20 12.38
C ASP A 51 -52.01 10.60 11.16
N LYS A 52 -51.32 11.44 10.37
CA LYS A 52 -50.57 10.96 9.22
C LYS A 52 -49.38 10.15 9.73
N LYS A 53 -49.40 8.84 9.49
CA LYS A 53 -48.20 8.01 9.63
C LYS A 53 -47.10 8.62 8.75
N PRO A 54 -45.87 8.76 9.27
CA PRO A 54 -44.78 9.34 8.50
C PRO A 54 -44.62 8.52 7.22
N GLU A 55 -44.62 9.20 6.08
CA GLU A 55 -44.30 8.59 4.80
C GLU A 55 -42.89 7.97 4.92
N SER A 56 -42.77 6.67 4.62
CA SER A 56 -41.52 5.95 4.84
C SER A 56 -40.45 6.45 3.87
N ILE A 57 -39.60 7.35 4.36
CA ILE A 57 -38.43 7.89 3.63
C ILE A 57 -37.38 6.83 3.30
N LEU A 58 -37.43 5.67 3.97
CA LEU A 58 -36.64 4.49 3.63
C LEU A 58 -37.38 3.72 2.53
N GLY A 59 -37.32 4.22 1.30
CA GLY A 59 -37.75 3.44 0.15
C GLY A 59 -37.07 2.07 0.17
N GLU A 60 -37.82 1.01 -0.13
CA GLU A 60 -37.34 -0.39 -0.23
C GLU A 60 -36.38 -0.61 -1.42
N HIS A 61 -35.46 0.32 -1.70
CA HIS A 61 -34.33 0.07 -2.56
C HIS A 61 -33.29 -0.74 -1.80
N ARG A 62 -33.61 -2.01 -1.55
CA ARG A 62 -32.68 -3.03 -1.11
C ARG A 62 -31.74 -3.36 -2.27
N LYS A 63 -30.86 -2.40 -2.63
CA LYS A 63 -29.74 -2.68 -3.52
C LYS A 63 -28.98 -3.87 -2.92
N SER A 64 -28.52 -4.78 -3.77
CA SER A 64 -27.61 -5.85 -3.36
C SER A 64 -26.50 -5.25 -2.50
N ALA A 65 -26.19 -5.88 -1.36
CA ALA A 65 -25.19 -5.39 -0.41
C ALA A 65 -23.87 -5.02 -1.13
N PHE A 66 -23.51 -5.81 -2.14
CA PHE A 66 -22.34 -5.59 -2.99
C PHE A 66 -22.44 -4.33 -3.88
N GLY A 67 -23.60 -4.08 -4.50
CA GLY A 67 -23.80 -2.88 -5.33
C GLY A 67 -23.74 -1.60 -4.50
N SER A 68 -24.29 -1.61 -3.29
CA SER A 68 -24.22 -0.47 -2.38
C SER A 68 -22.80 -0.16 -1.91
N PHE A 69 -21.94 -1.18 -1.80
CA PHE A 69 -20.54 -1.01 -1.42
C PHE A 69 -19.73 -0.34 -2.55
N ILE A 70 -19.94 -0.77 -3.80
CA ILE A 70 -19.28 -0.17 -4.96
C ILE A 70 -19.69 1.29 -5.13
N ASP A 71 -20.98 1.60 -5.03
CA ASP A 71 -21.48 2.98 -5.14
C ASP A 71 -20.82 3.90 -4.10
N ARG A 72 -20.70 3.43 -2.85
CA ARG A 72 -20.02 4.17 -1.77
C ARG A 72 -18.52 4.35 -2.02
N LEU A 73 -17.86 3.32 -2.55
CA LEU A 73 -16.42 3.38 -2.84
C LEU A 73 -16.13 4.39 -3.97
N LEU A 74 -16.96 4.40 -5.02
CA LEU A 74 -16.85 5.37 -6.11
C LEU A 74 -17.07 6.80 -5.64
N GLU A 75 -18.08 7.04 -4.80
CA GLU A 75 -18.32 8.38 -4.24
C GLU A 75 -17.18 8.80 -3.30
N ALA A 76 -16.70 7.90 -2.44
CA ALA A 76 -15.55 8.16 -1.57
C ALA A 76 -14.29 8.49 -2.38
N PHE A 77 -14.04 7.76 -3.48
CA PHE A 77 -12.91 8.03 -4.38
C PHE A 77 -13.03 9.41 -5.04
N LYS A 78 -14.21 9.76 -5.54
CA LYS A 78 -14.48 11.08 -6.13
C LYS A 78 -14.26 12.21 -5.11
N MET A 79 -14.78 12.04 -3.89
CA MET A 79 -14.58 12.99 -2.79
C MET A 79 -13.10 13.11 -2.39
N SER A 80 -12.39 11.99 -2.30
CA SER A 80 -10.95 11.97 -2.02
C SER A 80 -10.16 12.71 -3.11
N LEU A 81 -10.51 12.55 -4.39
CA LEU A 81 -9.84 13.24 -5.49
C LEU A 81 -10.07 14.76 -5.43
N LEU A 82 -11.29 15.19 -5.09
CA LEU A 82 -11.61 16.60 -4.88
C LEU A 82 -10.81 17.18 -3.70
N ALA A 83 -10.74 16.46 -2.58
CA ALA A 83 -9.99 16.89 -1.40
C ALA A 83 -8.47 16.98 -1.69
N MET A 84 -7.89 16.01 -2.39
CA MET A 84 -6.49 16.03 -2.82
C MET A 84 -6.19 17.22 -3.75
N ARG A 85 -7.12 17.54 -4.66
CA ARG A 85 -7.03 18.70 -5.56
C ARG A 85 -7.15 20.04 -4.83
N ALA A 86 -7.90 20.11 -3.73
CA ALA A 86 -7.99 21.31 -2.89
C ALA A 86 -6.67 21.56 -2.13
N HIS A 87 -6.02 20.49 -1.64
CA HIS A 87 -4.77 20.58 -0.87
C HIS A 87 -3.52 20.18 -1.68
N LYS A 88 -3.33 20.80 -2.84
CA LYS A 88 -2.26 20.44 -3.80
C LYS A 88 -0.87 20.33 -3.18
N MET A 89 -0.48 21.27 -2.35
CA MET A 89 0.88 21.27 -1.78
C MET A 89 1.11 20.09 -0.83
N ARG A 90 0.14 19.81 0.04
CA ARG A 90 0.22 18.67 0.97
C ARG A 90 0.24 17.34 0.20
N THR A 91 -0.64 17.19 -0.77
CA THR A 91 -0.70 16.00 -1.63
C THR A 91 0.61 15.80 -2.39
N LEU A 92 1.18 16.85 -2.96
CA LEU A 92 2.44 16.77 -3.71
C LEU A 92 3.61 16.39 -2.80
N LEU A 93 3.78 17.04 -1.64
CA LEU A 93 4.88 16.73 -0.72
C LEU A 93 4.82 15.29 -0.19
N THR A 94 3.62 14.82 0.15
CA THR A 94 3.43 13.45 0.64
C THR A 94 3.70 12.40 -0.45
N MET A 95 3.24 12.65 -1.69
CA MET A 95 3.57 11.80 -2.84
C MET A 95 5.07 11.80 -3.14
N LEU A 96 5.71 12.97 -3.10
CA LEU A 96 7.14 13.11 -3.38
C LEU A 96 7.99 12.28 -2.42
N GLY A 97 7.67 12.29 -1.13
CA GLY A 97 8.37 11.47 -0.13
C GLY A 97 8.28 9.97 -0.44
N ILE A 98 7.09 9.49 -0.82
CA ILE A 98 6.88 8.08 -1.19
C ILE A 98 7.66 7.73 -2.47
N ILE A 99 7.62 8.60 -3.48
CA ILE A 99 8.32 8.40 -4.75
C ILE A 99 9.84 8.31 -4.53
N ILE A 100 10.41 9.25 -3.79
CA ILE A 100 11.86 9.24 -3.49
C ILE A 100 12.22 8.01 -2.66
N GLY A 101 11.40 7.65 -1.67
CA GLY A 101 11.62 6.46 -0.83
C GLY A 101 11.67 5.17 -1.64
N ILE A 102 10.65 4.93 -2.49
CA ILE A 102 10.60 3.73 -3.33
C ILE A 102 11.73 3.74 -4.36
N ALA A 103 12.01 4.88 -5.00
CA ALA A 103 13.07 5.01 -5.99
C ALA A 103 14.45 4.70 -5.40
N ALA A 104 14.76 5.21 -4.20
CA ALA A 104 16.03 4.94 -3.54
C ALA A 104 16.21 3.45 -3.21
N VAL A 105 15.18 2.80 -2.66
CA VAL A 105 15.21 1.37 -2.33
C VAL A 105 15.38 0.51 -3.58
N VAL A 106 14.62 0.78 -4.64
CA VAL A 106 14.74 0.04 -5.90
C VAL A 106 16.12 0.25 -6.55
N SER A 107 16.63 1.49 -6.51
CA SER A 107 17.95 1.82 -7.07
C SER A 107 19.08 1.09 -6.35
N ILE A 108 19.11 1.10 -5.01
CA ILE A 108 20.18 0.45 -4.25
C ILE A 108 20.13 -1.08 -4.38
N VAL A 109 18.93 -1.68 -4.43
CA VAL A 109 18.79 -3.12 -4.65
C VAL A 109 19.25 -3.50 -6.06
N GLY A 110 18.83 -2.74 -7.08
CA GLY A 110 19.24 -2.97 -8.46
C GLY A 110 20.75 -2.81 -8.67
N LEU A 111 21.33 -1.74 -8.12
CA LEU A 111 22.79 -1.50 -8.17
C LEU A 111 23.56 -2.58 -7.40
N GLY A 112 23.08 -2.97 -6.22
CA GLY A 112 23.72 -4.00 -5.39
C GLY A 112 23.75 -5.35 -6.11
N GLN A 113 22.61 -5.81 -6.62
CA GLN A 113 22.51 -7.06 -7.35
C GLN A 113 23.30 -7.02 -8.66
N GLY A 114 23.24 -5.93 -9.41
CA GLY A 114 24.01 -5.77 -10.65
C GLY A 114 25.51 -5.79 -10.41
N SER A 115 25.99 -5.08 -9.39
CA SER A 115 27.41 -5.08 -9.00
C SER A 115 27.87 -6.47 -8.54
N GLN A 116 27.07 -7.14 -7.69
CA GLN A 116 27.35 -8.51 -7.27
C GLN A 116 27.45 -9.45 -8.47
N GLN A 117 26.50 -9.36 -9.41
CA GLN A 117 26.50 -10.18 -10.61
C GLN A 117 27.72 -9.91 -11.50
N GLN A 118 28.12 -8.64 -11.65
CA GLN A 118 29.30 -8.26 -12.43
C GLN A 118 30.59 -8.80 -11.80
N ILE A 119 30.73 -8.71 -10.48
CA ILE A 119 31.88 -9.25 -9.76
C ILE A 119 31.93 -10.77 -9.91
N LEU A 120 30.80 -11.45 -9.74
CA LEU A 120 30.72 -12.90 -9.94
C LEU A 120 31.07 -13.30 -11.38
N ALA A 121 30.62 -12.54 -12.38
CA ALA A 121 30.96 -12.78 -13.78
C ALA A 121 32.46 -12.58 -14.06
N ASN A 122 33.05 -11.51 -13.52
CA ASN A 122 34.48 -11.24 -13.65
C ASN A 122 35.32 -12.33 -12.96
N ILE A 123 34.95 -12.76 -11.75
CA ILE A 123 35.62 -13.86 -11.05
C ILE A 123 35.47 -15.18 -11.83
N SER A 124 34.29 -15.47 -12.35
CA SER A 124 34.04 -16.67 -13.15
C SER A 124 34.87 -16.67 -14.45
N SER A 125 35.14 -15.50 -15.03
CA SER A 125 35.95 -15.33 -16.24
C SER A 125 37.44 -15.62 -16.02
N LEU A 126 37.92 -15.54 -14.77
CA LEU A 126 39.29 -15.93 -14.40
C LEU A 126 39.47 -17.46 -14.33
N GLY A 127 38.40 -18.23 -14.55
CA GLY A 127 38.37 -19.66 -14.40
C GLY A 127 37.88 -20.05 -13.01
N THR A 128 36.77 -20.79 -12.96
CA THR A 128 36.24 -21.35 -11.72
C THR A 128 37.17 -22.48 -11.25
N ASN A 129 37.92 -22.27 -10.17
CA ASN A 129 38.78 -23.27 -9.53
C ASN A 129 39.78 -23.97 -10.49
N THR A 130 40.59 -23.20 -11.23
CA THR A 130 41.68 -23.80 -12.02
C THR A 130 42.83 -24.25 -11.10
N ILE A 131 43.19 -25.53 -11.16
CA ILE A 131 44.36 -26.10 -10.47
C ILE A 131 45.43 -26.36 -11.53
N THR A 132 46.49 -25.55 -11.51
CA THR A 132 47.63 -25.71 -12.43
C THR A 132 48.66 -26.67 -11.83
N VAL A 133 48.92 -27.79 -12.51
CA VAL A 133 49.95 -28.75 -12.13
C VAL A 133 51.14 -28.55 -13.07
N ASN A 134 52.29 -28.17 -12.50
CA ASN A 134 53.54 -27.99 -13.24
C ASN A 134 54.56 -29.04 -12.76
N ASP A 135 55.37 -29.55 -13.68
CA ASP A 135 56.58 -30.31 -13.33
C ASP A 135 57.58 -29.37 -12.60
N GLY A 136 58.38 -29.92 -11.70
CA GLY A 136 59.25 -29.17 -10.79
C GLY A 136 60.33 -28.33 -11.49
N TYR A 137 60.97 -27.42 -10.72
CA TYR A 137 61.91 -26.43 -11.25
C TYR A 137 63.05 -27.02 -12.12
N PRO A 138 63.36 -26.42 -13.28
CA PRO A 138 64.31 -26.96 -14.26
C PRO A 138 65.80 -26.92 -13.86
N ARG A 139 66.15 -26.39 -12.67
CA ARG A 139 67.54 -26.17 -12.28
C ARG A 139 67.80 -26.67 -10.86
N GLY A 140 68.48 -27.81 -10.75
CA GLY A 140 69.01 -28.33 -9.48
C GLY A 140 68.55 -29.72 -9.08
N ASP A 141 67.64 -30.38 -9.81
CA ASP A 141 67.24 -31.76 -9.48
C ASP A 141 68.21 -32.79 -10.08
N PRO A 142 68.99 -33.55 -9.26
CA PRO A 142 69.89 -34.59 -9.74
C PRO A 142 69.19 -35.79 -10.40
N ARG A 143 67.85 -35.87 -10.36
CA ARG A 143 67.05 -36.97 -10.93
C ARG A 143 66.85 -36.90 -12.44
N ARG A 144 67.03 -35.74 -13.10
CA ARG A 144 66.92 -35.61 -14.57
C ARG A 144 68.08 -36.26 -15.37
N ARG A 145 68.91 -37.08 -14.73
CA ARG A 145 69.95 -37.87 -15.41
C ARG A 145 69.37 -39.01 -16.25
N TYR A 146 68.09 -39.32 -16.06
CA TYR A 146 67.26 -40.12 -16.96
C TYR A 146 66.18 -39.19 -17.55
N ASN A 147 66.00 -39.21 -18.87
CA ASN A 147 64.94 -38.51 -19.60
C ASN A 147 63.56 -39.14 -19.27
N ASP A 148 63.13 -39.11 -18.01
CA ASP A 148 61.76 -39.44 -17.65
C ASP A 148 60.96 -38.14 -17.57
N ASP A 149 59.96 -38.03 -18.44
CA ASP A 149 58.96 -36.97 -18.40
C ASP A 149 58.02 -37.28 -17.23
N ASN A 150 58.21 -36.59 -16.09
CA ASN A 150 57.45 -36.82 -14.85
C ASN A 150 55.98 -36.39 -14.91
N LEU A 151 55.56 -35.71 -15.97
CA LEU A 151 54.18 -35.29 -16.20
C LEU A 151 53.83 -35.62 -17.65
N THR A 152 53.00 -36.64 -17.86
CA THR A 152 52.68 -37.15 -19.18
C THR A 152 51.29 -36.70 -19.65
N PRO A 153 51.01 -36.72 -20.96
CA PRO A 153 49.66 -36.48 -21.48
C PRO A 153 48.63 -37.49 -20.96
N GLU A 154 49.05 -38.71 -20.63
CA GLU A 154 48.20 -39.78 -20.09
C GLU A 154 47.68 -39.43 -18.69
N ASP A 155 48.48 -38.74 -17.88
CA ASP A 155 48.07 -38.23 -16.56
C ASP A 155 46.94 -37.19 -16.70
N ALA A 156 46.97 -36.37 -17.77
CA ALA A 156 45.92 -35.39 -18.06
C ALA A 156 44.60 -36.08 -18.45
N GLU A 157 44.65 -37.16 -19.23
CA GLU A 157 43.46 -37.96 -19.58
C GLU A 157 42.88 -38.69 -18.37
N ALA A 158 43.73 -39.25 -17.50
CA ALA A 158 43.30 -39.93 -16.28
C ALA A 158 42.55 -38.98 -15.31
N VAL A 159 43.00 -37.73 -15.19
CA VAL A 159 42.34 -36.69 -14.38
C VAL A 159 41.04 -36.20 -15.07
N GLY A 160 41.00 -36.17 -16.40
CA GLY A 160 39.82 -35.76 -17.17
C GLY A 160 38.63 -36.72 -17.06
N ASN A 161 38.86 -37.97 -16.67
CA ASN A 161 37.81 -38.97 -16.43
C ASN A 161 37.14 -38.85 -15.06
N GLN A 162 37.53 -37.86 -14.23
CA GLN A 162 36.90 -37.61 -12.94
C GLN A 162 35.62 -36.77 -13.08
N PRO A 163 34.52 -37.11 -12.39
CA PRO A 163 33.20 -36.48 -12.58
C PRO A 163 33.11 -35.00 -12.16
N ILE A 164 34.13 -34.45 -11.50
CA ILE A 164 34.15 -33.07 -10.96
C ILE A 164 35.14 -32.17 -11.72
N LEU A 165 35.98 -32.71 -12.60
CA LEU A 165 37.08 -31.97 -13.21
C LEU A 165 36.93 -31.88 -14.74
N SER A 166 37.35 -30.76 -15.30
CA SER A 166 37.61 -30.61 -16.73
C SER A 166 39.08 -30.30 -16.94
N VAL A 167 39.72 -30.99 -17.88
CA VAL A 167 41.17 -30.85 -18.14
C VAL A 167 41.39 -30.12 -19.45
N SER A 168 42.27 -29.12 -19.43
CA SER A 168 42.70 -28.37 -20.61
C SER A 168 44.21 -28.27 -20.61
N ALA A 169 44.86 -28.79 -21.66
CA ALA A 169 46.30 -28.71 -21.83
C ALA A 169 46.69 -27.35 -22.46
N LEU A 170 47.47 -26.55 -21.74
CA LEU A 170 48.12 -25.36 -22.29
C LEU A 170 49.35 -25.80 -23.10
N ARG A 171 49.33 -25.54 -24.41
CA ARG A 171 50.48 -25.73 -25.31
C ARG A 171 51.46 -24.58 -25.22
#